data_AF-A0A7Y7BBP5-F1
#
_entry.id   AF-A0A7Y7BBP5-F1
#
_cell.length_a   1.000
_cell.length_b   1.000
_cell.length_c   1.000
_cell.angle_alpha   90.00
_cell.angle_beta   90.00
_cell.angle_gamma   90.00
#
_symmetry.space_group_name_H-M   'P 1'
#
loop_
_entity.id
_entity.type
_entity.pdbx_description
1 polymer ?
#
loop_
_entity_poly.entity_id
_entity_poly.type
_entity_poly.pdbx_seq_one_letter_code
_entity_poly.pdbx_strand_id
1 'polypeptide(L)'
;LNGYRVELGEIESALSQDPRISQSVVLIKEYDTAAGRRGQLLVGYYVSDTELDPAPLLERLSASLPAYMVPEALVHLPELPLSPNGKLDRKALPDPGTAVAAEHVAPRTERERQLRDAWADVLGLPQDQLGITADLMRLGMDSIVAIRLVSRLRKVLGLQVSVRDVFAHRTIERFYDRVVAGSEAATATAVRTEQGVLEGDVPLLPVQSWFFAQDFPRPGHWNQAFLLRTPELALP
;
A
#
# COMPACT_ATOMS: atom_id res chain seq x y z
N LEU A 1 -1.24 10.97 1.36
CA LEU A 1 -1.38 9.54 1.69
C LEU A 1 -0.39 8.75 0.85
N ASN A 2 0.54 8.00 1.45
CA ASN A 2 1.50 7.16 0.71
C ASN A 2 2.25 7.87 -0.44
N GLY A 3 2.66 9.14 -0.24
CA GLY A 3 3.35 9.95 -1.25
C GLY A 3 2.46 10.69 -2.26
N TYR A 4 1.14 10.48 -2.23
CA TYR A 4 0.16 11.17 -3.08
C TYR A 4 -0.54 12.32 -2.34
N ARG A 5 -0.81 13.40 -3.08
CA ARG A 5 -1.74 14.45 -2.67
C ARG A 5 -3.16 13.95 -2.89
N VAL A 6 -3.97 13.95 -1.84
CA VAL A 6 -5.35 13.44 -1.84
C VAL A 6 -6.29 14.60 -1.55
N GLU A 7 -7.28 14.80 -2.43
CA GLU A 7 -8.29 15.84 -2.30
C GLU A 7 -9.57 15.21 -1.71
N LEU A 8 -9.73 15.29 -0.39
CA LEU A 8 -10.81 14.58 0.33
C LEU A 8 -12.21 14.97 -0.17
N GLY A 9 -12.42 16.24 -0.52
CA GLY A 9 -13.69 16.74 -1.03
C GLY A 9 -14.09 16.15 -2.39
N GLU A 10 -13.13 15.71 -3.21
CA GLU A 10 -13.44 15.03 -4.48
C GLU A 10 -14.08 13.66 -4.22
N ILE A 11 -13.60 12.97 -3.19
CA ILE A 11 -14.11 11.66 -2.77
C ILE A 11 -15.49 11.82 -2.12
N GLU A 12 -15.68 12.83 -1.28
CA GLU A 12 -16.98 13.18 -0.69
C GLU A 12 -18.01 13.52 -1.78
N SER A 13 -17.60 14.28 -2.80
CA SER A 13 -18.44 14.61 -3.96
C SER A 13 -18.83 13.36 -4.74
N ALA A 14 -17.89 12.44 -4.96
CA ALA A 14 -18.13 11.17 -5.66
C ALA A 14 -19.07 10.24 -4.88
N LEU A 15 -18.91 10.14 -3.55
CA LEU A 15 -19.82 9.40 -2.66
C LEU A 15 -21.24 9.97 -2.73
N SER A 16 -21.35 11.30 -2.70
CA SER A 16 -22.65 12.02 -2.74
C SER A 16 -23.39 11.88 -4.08
N GLN A 17 -22.77 11.29 -5.11
CA GLN A 17 -23.48 10.92 -6.35
C GLN A 17 -24.37 9.67 -6.17
N ASP A 18 -24.21 8.90 -5.09
CA ASP A 18 -25.21 7.88 -4.74
C ASP A 18 -26.44 8.56 -4.13
N PRO A 19 -27.64 8.45 -4.73
CA PRO A 19 -28.84 9.13 -4.21
C PRO A 19 -29.29 8.61 -2.83
N ARG A 20 -28.77 7.47 -2.38
CA ARG A 20 -29.05 6.91 -1.05
C ARG A 20 -28.18 7.53 0.05
N ILE A 21 -27.08 8.21 -0.32
CA ILE A 21 -26.18 8.86 0.63
C ILE A 21 -26.61 10.32 0.79
N SER A 22 -27.04 10.68 2.00
CA SER A 22 -27.48 12.05 2.31
C SER A 22 -26.32 12.96 2.70
N GLN A 23 -25.30 12.41 3.36
CA GLN A 23 -24.09 13.12 3.78
C GLN A 23 -22.88 12.19 3.73
N SER A 24 -21.71 12.74 3.49
CA SER A 24 -20.45 11.99 3.60
C SER A 24 -19.33 12.87 4.15
N VAL A 25 -18.35 12.23 4.81
CA VAL A 25 -17.08 12.85 5.17
C VAL A 25 -15.96 11.85 4.98
N VAL A 26 -14.85 12.29 4.40
CA VAL A 26 -13.67 11.45 4.18
C VAL A 26 -12.52 11.95 5.04
N LEU A 27 -11.87 11.03 5.75
CA LEU A 27 -10.75 11.35 6.64
C LEU A 27 -9.60 10.38 6.43
N ILE A 28 -8.39 10.87 6.71
CA ILE A 28 -7.23 10.00 6.90
C ILE A 28 -7.16 9.64 8.38
N LYS A 29 -7.27 8.35 8.70
CA LYS A 29 -7.12 7.80 10.05
C LYS A 29 -5.74 7.14 10.16
N GLU A 30 -5.13 7.23 11.34
CA GLU A 30 -3.95 6.45 11.67
C GLU A 30 -4.39 5.14 12.33
N TYR A 31 -3.69 4.05 12.05
CA TYR A 31 -3.92 2.75 12.69
C TYR A 31 -2.59 2.06 12.96
N ASP A 32 -2.58 1.19 13.97
CA ASP A 32 -1.46 0.29 14.18
C ASP A 32 -1.64 -0.93 13.27
N THR A 33 -0.70 -1.12 12.36
CA THR A 33 -0.62 -2.32 11.55
C THR A 33 -0.30 -3.51 12.44
N ALA A 34 -0.70 -4.72 12.05
CA ALA A 34 -0.36 -5.94 12.79
C ALA A 34 1.15 -6.21 12.90
N ALA A 35 1.98 -5.49 12.13
CA ALA A 35 3.44 -5.47 12.24
C ALA A 35 3.99 -4.39 13.20
N GLY A 36 3.14 -3.75 14.00
CA GLY A 36 3.51 -2.74 15.00
C GLY A 36 3.96 -1.40 14.43
N ARG A 37 3.62 -1.09 13.17
CA ARG A 37 3.91 0.20 12.52
C ARG A 37 2.66 1.05 12.42
N ARG A 38 2.77 2.37 12.54
CA ARG A 38 1.68 3.29 12.25
C ARG A 38 1.45 3.39 10.74
N GLY A 39 0.29 2.94 10.29
CA GLY A 39 -0.23 3.12 8.95
C GLY A 39 -1.22 4.28 8.88
N GLN A 40 -1.53 4.71 7.67
CA GLN A 40 -2.61 5.65 7.39
C GLN A 40 -3.64 4.96 6.49
N LEU A 41 -4.92 5.17 6.75
CA LEU A 41 -6.01 4.72 5.90
C LEU A 41 -6.96 5.87 5.56
N LEU A 42 -7.53 5.84 4.37
CA LEU A 42 -8.59 6.73 3.93
C LEU A 42 -9.95 6.09 4.25
N VAL A 43 -10.73 6.75 5.08
CA VAL A 43 -12.03 6.27 5.54
C VAL A 43 -13.12 7.20 5.05
N GLY A 44 -14.10 6.65 4.35
CA GLY A 44 -15.32 7.35 3.98
C GLY A 44 -16.44 7.03 4.96
N TYR A 45 -16.89 8.02 5.71
CA TYR A 45 -18.09 7.93 6.52
C TYR A 45 -19.28 8.42 5.69
N TYR A 46 -20.38 7.70 5.71
CA TYR A 46 -21.59 8.07 4.97
C TYR A 46 -22.84 7.91 5.82
N VAL A 47 -23.82 8.77 5.55
CA VAL A 47 -25.15 8.72 6.15
C VAL A 47 -26.15 8.27 5.11
N SER A 48 -26.97 7.29 5.47
CA SER A 48 -28.07 6.73 4.66
C SER A 48 -29.11 6.10 5.58
N ASP A 49 -30.34 5.91 5.09
CA ASP A 49 -31.44 5.32 5.89
C ASP A 49 -31.13 3.90 6.37
N THR A 50 -30.35 3.16 5.57
CA THR A 50 -29.90 1.80 5.86
C THR A 50 -28.44 1.63 5.49
N GLU A 51 -27.75 0.67 6.12
CA GLU A 51 -26.39 0.31 5.76
C GLU A 51 -26.36 -0.24 4.32
N LEU A 52 -25.55 0.41 3.49
CA LEU A 52 -25.34 0.01 2.10
C LEU A 52 -24.21 -1.01 1.99
N ASP A 53 -24.31 -1.93 1.03
CA ASP A 53 -23.18 -2.80 0.66
C ASP A 53 -21.98 -1.96 0.18
N PRO A 54 -20.81 -2.06 0.84
CA PRO A 54 -19.62 -1.31 0.46
C PRO A 54 -19.06 -1.67 -0.92
N ALA A 55 -19.23 -2.92 -1.40
CA ALA A 55 -18.56 -3.36 -2.62
C ALA A 55 -19.00 -2.59 -3.88
N PRO A 56 -20.31 -2.42 -4.16
CA PRO A 56 -20.79 -1.58 -5.27
C PRO A 56 -20.39 -0.11 -5.15
N LEU A 57 -20.32 0.42 -3.92
CA LEU A 57 -19.89 1.81 -3.68
C LEU A 57 -18.41 1.99 -4.05
N LEU A 58 -17.54 1.10 -3.58
CA LEU A 58 -16.12 1.12 -3.89
C LEU A 58 -15.84 0.90 -5.38
N GLU A 59 -16.61 0.05 -6.05
CA GLU A 59 -16.52 -0.15 -7.50
C GLU A 59 -16.84 1.14 -8.27
N ARG A 60 -17.93 1.83 -7.91
CA ARG A 60 -18.29 3.12 -8.50
C ARG A 60 -17.21 4.18 -8.29
N LEU A 61 -16.66 4.28 -7.07
CA LEU A 61 -15.57 5.20 -6.77
C LEU A 61 -14.32 4.86 -7.59
N SER A 62 -14.01 3.58 -7.77
CA SER A 62 -12.86 3.13 -8.57
C SER A 62 -13.01 3.44 -10.07
N ALA A 63 -14.23 3.61 -10.55
CA ALA A 63 -14.50 3.99 -11.94
C ALA A 63 -14.29 5.49 -12.22
N SER A 64 -14.41 6.35 -11.19
CA SER A 64 -14.32 7.81 -11.33
C SER A 64 -13.07 8.42 -10.68
N LEU A 65 -12.43 7.73 -9.73
CA LEU A 65 -11.30 8.24 -8.98
C LEU A 65 -10.02 7.42 -9.24
N PRO A 66 -8.84 8.05 -9.14
CA PRO A 66 -7.58 7.31 -9.07
C PRO A 66 -7.58 6.30 -7.91
N ALA A 67 -6.93 5.16 -8.10
CA ALA A 67 -6.93 4.06 -7.14
C ALA A 67 -6.33 4.36 -5.74
N TYR A 68 -5.67 5.52 -5.55
CA TYR A 68 -5.17 6.00 -4.27
C TYR A 68 -6.12 6.98 -3.55
N MET A 69 -7.21 7.39 -4.22
CA MET A 69 -8.29 8.21 -3.66
C MET A 69 -9.53 7.38 -3.31
N VAL A 70 -9.57 6.11 -3.67
CA VAL A 70 -10.65 5.20 -3.28
C VAL A 70 -10.47 4.82 -1.80
N PRO A 71 -11.45 5.09 -0.91
CA PRO A 71 -11.32 4.77 0.51
C PRO A 71 -11.06 3.29 0.79
N GLU A 72 -10.17 3.01 1.73
CA GLU A 72 -9.93 1.65 2.22
C GLU A 72 -11.07 1.14 3.11
N ALA A 73 -11.87 2.01 3.72
CA ALA A 73 -13.04 1.61 4.49
C ALA A 73 -14.20 2.57 4.27
N LEU A 74 -15.41 2.02 4.22
CA LEU A 74 -16.65 2.78 4.27
C LEU A 74 -17.37 2.44 5.58
N VAL A 75 -17.77 3.47 6.32
CA VAL A 75 -18.45 3.34 7.61
C VAL A 75 -19.81 4.00 7.53
N HIS A 76 -20.86 3.21 7.67
CA HIS A 76 -22.22 3.72 7.77
C HIS A 76 -22.44 4.40 9.12
N LEU A 77 -23.09 5.56 9.09
CA LEU A 77 -23.55 6.27 10.25
C LEU A 77 -25.04 6.61 10.11
N PRO A 78 -25.81 6.55 11.21
CA PRO A 78 -27.17 7.08 11.21
C PRO A 78 -27.20 8.60 11.05
N GLU A 79 -26.17 9.30 11.55
CA GLU A 79 -25.98 10.75 11.40
C GLU A 79 -24.50 11.13 11.61
N LEU A 80 -24.08 12.29 11.08
CA LEU A 80 -22.74 12.81 11.36
C LEU A 80 -22.68 13.43 12.77
N PRO A 81 -21.68 13.09 13.59
CA PRO A 81 -21.53 13.70 14.91
C PRO A 81 -21.17 15.18 14.77
N LEU A 82 -21.94 16.04 15.43
CA LEU A 82 -21.71 17.49 15.43
C LEU A 82 -21.28 17.95 16.83
N SER A 83 -20.31 18.86 16.85
CA SER A 83 -19.96 19.66 18.03
C SER A 83 -21.12 20.58 18.43
N PRO A 84 -21.14 21.14 19.66
CA PRO A 84 -22.16 22.10 20.09
C PRO A 84 -22.31 23.33 19.18
N ASN A 85 -21.28 23.66 18.39
CA ASN A 85 -21.30 24.77 17.42
C ASN A 85 -21.81 24.36 16.02
N GLY A 86 -22.37 23.17 15.87
CA GLY A 86 -22.92 22.65 14.61
C GLY A 86 -21.86 22.23 13.57
N LYS A 87 -20.57 22.22 13.93
CA LYS A 87 -19.49 21.71 13.07
C LYS A 87 -19.28 20.23 13.31
N LEU A 88 -18.85 19.49 12.28
CA LEU A 88 -18.46 18.08 12.41
C LEU A 88 -17.45 17.86 13.56
N ASP A 89 -17.79 16.97 14.47
CA ASP A 89 -16.89 16.46 15.49
C ASP A 89 -16.13 15.23 14.98
N ARG A 90 -14.96 15.49 14.39
CA ARG A 90 -14.10 14.43 13.83
C ARG A 90 -13.59 13.44 14.86
N LYS A 91 -13.53 13.81 16.15
CA LYS A 91 -13.05 12.93 17.22
C LYS A 91 -14.11 11.94 17.66
N ALA A 92 -15.39 12.29 17.48
CA ALA A 92 -16.52 11.42 17.77
C ALA A 92 -16.81 10.39 16.66
N LEU A 93 -16.17 10.52 15.50
CA LEU A 93 -16.31 9.54 14.42
C LEU A 93 -15.69 8.19 14.84
N PRO A 94 -16.44 7.08 14.72
CA PRO A 94 -15.98 5.78 15.15
C PRO A 94 -14.73 5.35 14.37
N ASP A 95 -13.92 4.52 15.01
CA ASP A 95 -12.87 3.80 14.31
C ASP A 95 -13.53 2.80 13.35
N PRO A 96 -13.11 2.69 12.07
CA PRO A 96 -13.61 1.63 11.18
C PRO A 96 -13.40 0.21 11.72
N GLY A 97 -12.61 0.03 12.78
CA GLY A 97 -12.46 -1.24 13.48
C GLY A 97 -11.86 -2.33 12.59
N THR A 98 -12.13 -3.59 12.90
CA THR A 98 -11.70 -4.74 12.09
C THR A 98 -12.51 -4.90 10.79
N ALA A 99 -13.35 -3.94 10.38
CA ALA A 99 -13.95 -3.93 9.02
C ALA A 99 -12.87 -3.87 7.91
N VAL A 100 -11.61 -3.62 8.29
CA VAL A 100 -10.40 -3.74 7.46
C VAL A 100 -9.99 -5.21 7.24
N ALA A 101 -10.40 -6.14 8.10
CA ALA A 101 -10.21 -7.57 7.88
C ALA A 101 -11.18 -8.04 6.80
N ALA A 102 -10.71 -8.05 5.56
CA ALA A 102 -11.28 -8.91 4.53
C ALA A 102 -11.50 -10.30 5.14
N GLU A 103 -12.60 -10.97 4.79
CA GLU A 103 -12.85 -12.35 5.20
C GLU A 103 -11.54 -13.16 5.11
N HIS A 104 -11.20 -13.88 6.18
CA HIS A 104 -9.99 -14.69 6.18
C HIS A 104 -10.22 -15.90 5.26
N VAL A 105 -10.01 -15.70 3.96
CA VAL A 105 -10.12 -16.74 2.94
C VAL A 105 -8.78 -17.48 2.87
N ALA A 106 -8.82 -18.78 3.15
CA ALA A 106 -7.64 -19.63 3.05
C ALA A 106 -7.16 -19.77 1.58
N PRO A 107 -5.85 -19.99 1.35
CA PRO A 107 -5.35 -20.30 0.02
C PRO A 107 -6.05 -21.49 -0.64
N ARG A 108 -6.46 -21.32 -1.89
CA ARG A 108 -7.14 -22.33 -2.72
C ARG A 108 -6.15 -23.32 -3.33
N THR A 109 -4.93 -22.87 -3.57
CA THR A 109 -3.88 -23.65 -4.24
C THR A 109 -2.54 -23.59 -3.50
N GLU A 110 -1.64 -24.52 -3.80
CA GLU A 110 -0.28 -24.49 -3.24
C GLU A 110 0.51 -23.25 -3.70
N ARG A 111 0.28 -22.79 -4.93
CA ARG A 111 0.87 -21.53 -5.41
C ARG A 111 0.38 -20.32 -4.61
N GLU A 112 -0.91 -20.26 -4.30
CA GLU A 112 -1.44 -19.20 -3.43
C GLU A 112 -0.87 -19.27 -2.01
N ARG A 113 -0.63 -20.48 -1.48
CA ARG A 113 0.04 -20.66 -0.19
C ARG A 113 1.46 -20.09 -0.22
N GLN A 114 2.23 -20.39 -1.26
CA GLN A 114 3.58 -19.86 -1.46
C GLN A 114 3.60 -18.33 -1.62
N LEU A 115 2.63 -17.76 -2.33
CA LEU A 115 2.45 -16.31 -2.44
C LEU A 115 2.13 -15.70 -1.07
N ARG A 116 1.19 -16.29 -0.34
CA ARG A 116 0.83 -15.85 1.02
C ARG A 116 2.04 -15.84 1.94
N ASP A 117 2.88 -16.86 1.90
CA ASP A 117 4.07 -16.94 2.76
C ASP A 117 5.04 -15.80 2.44
N ALA A 118 5.29 -15.55 1.14
CA ALA A 118 6.12 -14.42 0.71
C ALA A 118 5.54 -13.06 1.12
N TRP A 119 4.21 -12.90 1.09
CA TRP A 119 3.53 -11.68 1.54
C TRP A 119 3.70 -11.48 3.05
N ALA A 120 3.35 -12.50 3.83
CA ALA A 120 3.42 -12.50 5.28
C ALA A 120 4.82 -12.13 5.77
N ASP A 121 5.86 -12.71 5.15
CA ASP A 121 7.25 -12.42 5.49
C ASP A 121 7.65 -10.96 5.28
N VAL A 122 7.20 -10.32 4.19
CA VAL A 122 7.59 -8.93 3.87
C VAL A 122 6.77 -7.94 4.69
N LEU A 123 5.52 -8.28 4.99
CA LEU A 123 4.68 -7.49 5.90
C LEU A 123 5.11 -7.65 7.36
N GLY A 124 5.72 -8.78 7.73
CA GLY A 124 6.03 -9.13 9.11
C GLY A 124 4.80 -9.62 9.87
N LEU A 125 3.91 -10.35 9.19
CA LEU A 125 2.68 -10.90 9.74
C LEU A 125 2.78 -12.42 9.90
N PRO A 126 2.08 -13.01 10.89
CA PRO A 126 1.89 -14.46 10.93
C PRO A 126 1.15 -14.96 9.67
N GLN A 127 1.63 -16.06 9.08
CA GLN A 127 1.07 -16.60 7.83
C GLN A 127 -0.40 -17.02 7.95
N ASP A 128 -0.79 -17.50 9.13
CA ASP A 128 -2.15 -17.92 9.49
C ASP A 128 -3.12 -16.75 9.69
N GLN A 129 -2.63 -15.51 9.75
CA GLN A 129 -3.46 -14.30 9.84
C GLN A 129 -3.71 -13.64 8.49
N LEU A 130 -3.02 -14.10 7.43
CA LEU A 130 -3.12 -13.50 6.10
C LEU A 130 -4.04 -14.32 5.17
N GLY A 131 -5.25 -13.83 4.95
CA GLY A 131 -6.16 -14.37 3.94
C GLY A 131 -5.81 -13.93 2.52
N ILE A 132 -6.18 -14.72 1.50
CA ILE A 132 -5.83 -14.42 0.10
C ILE A 132 -6.56 -13.20 -0.48
N THR A 133 -7.66 -12.80 0.12
CA THR A 133 -8.47 -11.62 -0.23
C THR A 133 -8.04 -10.36 0.51
N ALA A 134 -7.06 -10.45 1.42
CA ALA A 134 -6.56 -9.29 2.15
C ALA A 134 -5.84 -8.32 1.23
N ASP A 135 -6.23 -7.04 1.27
CA ASP A 135 -5.60 -5.99 0.49
C ASP A 135 -4.29 -5.55 1.15
N LEU A 136 -3.17 -5.71 0.42
CA LEU A 136 -1.83 -5.35 0.87
C LEU A 136 -1.70 -3.90 1.35
N MET A 137 -2.37 -2.95 0.70
CA MET A 137 -2.31 -1.53 1.11
C MET A 137 -2.92 -1.35 2.51
N ARG A 138 -4.01 -2.07 2.78
CA ARG A 138 -4.67 -2.07 4.10
C ARG A 138 -3.82 -2.74 5.18
N LEU A 139 -2.85 -3.57 4.78
CA LEU A 139 -1.89 -4.20 5.70
C LEU A 139 -0.59 -3.40 5.85
N GLY A 140 -0.56 -2.16 5.37
CA GLY A 140 0.60 -1.27 5.50
C GLY A 140 1.68 -1.52 4.45
N MET A 141 1.32 -2.03 3.28
CA MET A 141 2.23 -2.01 2.14
C MET A 141 2.60 -0.57 1.78
N ASP A 142 3.87 -0.35 1.44
CA ASP A 142 4.36 0.84 0.78
C ASP A 142 5.24 0.41 -0.41
N SER A 143 5.87 1.38 -1.09
CA SER A 143 6.75 1.10 -2.21
C SER A 143 7.94 0.21 -1.83
N ILE A 144 8.47 0.31 -0.60
CA ILE A 144 9.60 -0.50 -0.13
C ILE A 144 9.14 -1.94 0.13
N VAL A 145 7.97 -2.14 0.74
CA VAL A 145 7.32 -3.44 0.88
C VAL A 145 7.10 -4.06 -0.50
N ALA A 146 6.53 -3.34 -1.46
CA ALA A 146 6.31 -3.85 -2.81
C ALA A 146 7.62 -4.25 -3.53
N ILE A 147 8.68 -3.44 -3.41
CA ILE A 147 10.01 -3.76 -3.98
C ILE A 147 10.59 -5.03 -3.34
N ARG A 148 10.51 -5.14 -2.00
CA ARG A 148 10.97 -6.34 -1.28
C ARG A 148 10.18 -7.57 -1.67
N LEU A 149 8.87 -7.42 -1.87
CA LEU A 149 7.97 -8.48 -2.28
C LEU A 149 8.31 -9.03 -3.66
N VAL A 150 8.46 -8.14 -4.64
CA VAL A 150 8.89 -8.51 -6.00
C VAL A 150 10.24 -9.23 -5.97
N SER A 151 11.21 -8.72 -5.20
CA SER A 151 12.51 -9.36 -5.03
C SER A 151 12.41 -10.76 -4.41
N ARG A 152 11.58 -10.92 -3.37
CA ARG A 152 11.33 -12.20 -2.71
C ARG A 152 10.66 -13.20 -3.65
N LEU A 153 9.60 -12.80 -4.34
CA LEU A 153 8.91 -13.64 -5.33
C LEU A 153 9.82 -14.14 -6.44
N ARG A 154 10.68 -13.26 -6.95
CA ARG A 154 11.69 -13.64 -7.94
C ARG A 154 12.66 -14.67 -7.36
N LYS A 155 13.13 -14.46 -6.13
CA LYS A 155 14.11 -15.34 -5.48
C LYS A 155 13.54 -16.72 -5.13
N VAL A 156 12.34 -16.78 -4.54
CA VAL A 156 11.80 -18.02 -3.96
C VAL A 156 10.89 -18.78 -4.91
N LEU A 157 10.17 -18.09 -5.81
CA LEU A 157 9.21 -18.69 -6.75
C LEU A 157 9.62 -18.55 -8.22
N GLY A 158 10.73 -17.87 -8.52
CA GLY A 158 11.18 -17.63 -9.90
C GLY A 158 10.25 -16.70 -10.69
N LEU A 159 9.33 -15.99 -10.04
CA LEU A 159 8.33 -15.16 -10.71
C LEU A 159 8.95 -13.84 -11.21
N GLN A 160 8.73 -13.53 -12.49
CA GLN A 160 9.10 -12.25 -13.09
C GLN A 160 7.92 -11.30 -13.03
N VAL A 161 7.82 -10.57 -11.93
CA VAL A 161 6.74 -9.62 -11.67
C VAL A 161 7.31 -8.24 -11.42
N SER A 162 6.52 -7.21 -11.71
CA SER A 162 6.87 -5.82 -11.50
C SER A 162 6.21 -5.25 -10.25
N VAL A 163 6.74 -4.14 -9.74
CA VAL A 163 6.09 -3.38 -8.66
C VAL A 163 4.71 -2.90 -9.09
N ARG A 164 4.54 -2.58 -10.39
CA ARG A 164 3.24 -2.21 -10.96
C ARG A 164 2.21 -3.32 -10.82
N ASP A 165 2.60 -4.58 -11.02
CA ASP A 165 1.68 -5.72 -10.91
C ASP A 165 1.15 -5.87 -9.49
N VAL A 166 2.01 -5.66 -8.49
CA VAL A 166 1.63 -5.69 -7.06
C VAL A 166 0.61 -4.58 -6.73
N PHE A 167 0.82 -3.37 -7.25
CA PHE A 167 -0.12 -2.26 -7.01
C PHE A 167 -1.44 -2.39 -7.78
N ALA A 168 -1.41 -3.02 -8.96
CA ALA A 168 -2.59 -3.29 -9.78
C ALA A 168 -3.45 -4.43 -9.21
N HIS A 169 -2.81 -5.42 -8.58
CA HIS A 169 -3.45 -6.61 -8.02
C HIS A 169 -3.07 -6.80 -6.56
N ARG A 170 -3.75 -6.04 -5.68
CA ARG A 170 -3.37 -5.85 -4.27
C ARG A 170 -3.68 -7.02 -3.34
N THR A 171 -4.42 -8.03 -3.81
CA THR A 171 -4.73 -9.23 -3.04
C THR A 171 -4.00 -10.43 -3.64
N ILE A 172 -3.68 -11.44 -2.82
CA ILE A 172 -3.01 -12.66 -3.28
C ILE A 172 -3.87 -13.36 -4.34
N GLU A 173 -5.18 -13.41 -4.12
CA GLU A 173 -6.14 -14.00 -5.07
C GLU A 173 -6.07 -13.32 -6.44
N ARG A 174 -6.24 -11.98 -6.49
CA ARG A 174 -6.22 -11.24 -7.75
C ARG A 174 -4.84 -11.29 -8.41
N PHE A 175 -3.78 -11.25 -7.61
CA PHE A 175 -2.42 -11.37 -8.11
C PHE A 175 -2.18 -12.74 -8.74
N TYR A 176 -2.63 -13.80 -8.08
CA TYR A 176 -2.55 -15.14 -8.62
C TYR A 176 -3.34 -15.25 -9.94
N ASP A 177 -4.61 -14.87 -9.94
CA ASP A 177 -5.50 -15.02 -11.09
C ASP A 177 -5.06 -14.19 -12.30
N ARG A 178 -4.51 -12.99 -12.08
CA ARG A 178 -4.17 -12.05 -13.16
C ARG A 178 -2.70 -12.07 -13.59
N VAL A 179 -1.79 -12.47 -12.71
CA VAL A 179 -0.35 -12.39 -12.96
C VAL A 179 0.30 -13.77 -13.02
N VAL A 180 -0.15 -14.71 -12.18
CA VAL A 180 0.53 -16.02 -12.03
C VAL A 180 -0.13 -17.13 -12.84
N ALA A 181 -1.47 -17.21 -12.83
CA ALA A 181 -2.22 -18.33 -13.42
C ALA A 181 -2.00 -18.49 -14.93
N GLY A 182 -1.73 -17.39 -15.65
CA GLY A 182 -1.41 -17.38 -17.09
C GLY A 182 0.08 -17.28 -17.41
N SER A 183 0.96 -17.20 -16.40
CA SER A 183 2.40 -17.18 -16.60
C SER A 183 2.90 -18.61 -16.77
N GLU A 184 2.75 -19.16 -17.98
CA GLU A 184 3.70 -20.19 -18.42
C GLU A 184 5.09 -19.59 -18.28
N ALA A 185 6.00 -20.35 -17.68
CA ALA A 185 7.36 -19.93 -17.35
C ALA A 185 8.04 -19.36 -18.60
N ALA A 186 7.89 -18.05 -18.82
CA ALA A 186 8.60 -17.34 -19.86
C ALA A 186 10.07 -17.59 -19.59
N THR A 187 10.72 -18.27 -20.54
CA THR A 187 12.08 -18.79 -20.46
C THR A 187 12.96 -17.76 -19.76
N ALA A 188 13.30 -18.06 -18.51
CA ALA A 188 13.87 -17.07 -17.61
C ALA A 188 15.16 -16.51 -18.23
N THR A 189 15.17 -15.21 -18.51
CA THR A 189 16.46 -14.49 -18.51
C THR A 189 16.90 -14.52 -17.06
N ALA A 190 17.66 -15.56 -16.70
CA ALA A 190 18.21 -15.69 -15.37
C ALA A 190 19.09 -14.46 -15.12
N VAL A 191 18.57 -13.51 -14.34
CA VAL A 191 19.42 -12.48 -13.77
C VAL A 191 20.36 -13.21 -12.84
N ARG A 192 21.57 -13.49 -13.32
CA ARG A 192 22.65 -14.04 -12.51
C ARG A 192 23.03 -12.97 -11.51
N THR A 193 22.39 -13.00 -10.35
CA THR A 193 22.85 -12.24 -9.20
C THR A 193 23.97 -13.06 -8.57
N GLU A 194 25.21 -12.64 -8.81
CA GLU A 194 26.37 -13.24 -8.19
C GLU A 194 26.39 -12.82 -6.73
N GLN A 195 26.27 -13.79 -5.82
CA GLN A 195 26.50 -13.56 -4.39
C GLN A 195 27.97 -13.92 -4.11
N GLY A 196 28.85 -12.95 -4.33
CA GLY A 196 30.29 -13.08 -4.13
C GLY A 196 30.95 -11.71 -4.04
N VAL A 197 32.21 -11.70 -3.62
CA VAL A 197 33.04 -10.50 -3.75
C VAL A 197 33.24 -10.28 -5.25
N LEU A 198 32.77 -9.14 -5.76
CA LEU A 198 33.02 -8.75 -7.14
C LEU A 198 34.48 -8.31 -7.24
N GLU A 199 35.23 -8.96 -8.11
CA GLU A 199 36.62 -8.61 -8.42
C GLU A 199 36.72 -8.08 -9.85
N GLY A 200 37.63 -7.12 -10.08
CA GLY A 200 37.89 -6.53 -11.39
C GLY A 200 37.43 -5.08 -11.53
N ASP A 201 37.61 -4.53 -12.74
CA ASP A 201 37.26 -3.15 -13.05
C ASP A 201 35.75 -3.00 -13.26
N VAL A 202 35.13 -2.12 -12.48
CA VAL A 202 33.70 -1.82 -12.60
C VAL A 202 33.54 -0.51 -13.38
N PRO A 203 32.90 -0.51 -14.57
CA PRO A 203 32.62 0.72 -15.28
C PRO A 203 31.64 1.58 -14.47
N LEU A 204 31.68 2.89 -14.70
CA LEU A 204 30.71 3.81 -14.13
C LEU A 204 29.28 3.40 -14.48
N LEU A 205 28.39 3.44 -13.50
CA LEU A 205 26.95 3.27 -13.72
C LEU A 205 26.42 4.35 -14.68
N PRO A 206 25.33 4.10 -15.43
CA PRO A 206 24.77 5.09 -16.35
C PRO A 206 24.54 6.47 -15.71
N VAL A 207 24.10 6.51 -14.45
CA VAL A 207 23.89 7.76 -13.70
C VAL A 207 25.20 8.48 -13.38
N GLN A 208 26.27 7.74 -13.09
CA GLN A 208 27.59 8.31 -12.82
C GLN A 208 28.23 8.84 -14.10
N SER A 209 28.18 8.05 -15.19
CA SER A 209 28.65 8.47 -16.51
C SER A 209 27.93 9.73 -16.98
N TRP A 210 26.60 9.76 -16.83
CA TRP A 210 25.81 10.95 -17.13
C TRP A 210 26.26 12.17 -16.31
N PHE A 211 26.43 12.00 -15.00
CA PHE A 211 26.84 13.07 -14.09
C PHE A 211 28.21 13.65 -14.44
N PHE A 212 29.22 12.80 -14.62
CA PHE A 212 30.58 13.25 -14.94
C PHE A 212 30.73 13.79 -16.37
N ALA A 213 29.78 13.48 -17.27
CA ALA A 213 29.72 14.07 -18.60
C ALA A 213 29.16 15.52 -18.59
N GLN A 214 28.57 15.98 -17.49
CA GLN A 214 28.07 17.36 -17.39
C GLN A 214 29.14 18.29 -16.79
N ASP A 215 29.22 19.52 -17.31
CA ASP A 215 30.02 20.60 -16.72
C ASP A 215 29.15 21.44 -15.76
N PHE A 216 28.86 20.89 -14.58
CA PHE A 216 28.02 21.59 -13.61
C PHE A 216 28.77 22.77 -12.98
N PRO A 217 28.21 24.00 -12.99
CA PRO A 217 28.89 25.18 -12.44
C PRO A 217 29.07 25.13 -10.91
N ARG A 218 28.36 24.25 -10.20
CA ARG A 218 28.47 24.04 -8.75
C ARG A 218 28.30 22.55 -8.39
N PRO A 219 29.33 21.71 -8.60
CA PRO A 219 29.23 20.26 -8.37
C PRO A 219 28.95 19.92 -6.90
N GLY A 220 29.34 20.79 -5.96
CA GLY A 220 29.06 20.62 -4.53
C GLY A 220 27.57 20.63 -4.13
N HIS A 221 26.66 21.00 -5.05
CA HIS A 221 25.21 20.87 -4.83
C HIS A 221 24.72 19.41 -4.81
N TRP A 222 25.57 18.46 -5.22
CA TRP A 222 25.29 17.02 -5.20
C TRP A 222 25.84 16.33 -3.96
N ASN A 223 26.34 17.09 -2.99
CA ASN A 223 26.76 16.56 -1.70
C ASN A 223 25.55 16.28 -0.81
N GLN A 224 25.51 15.11 -0.18
CA GLN A 224 24.59 14.83 0.92
C GLN A 224 25.34 14.99 2.24
N ALA A 225 24.89 15.92 3.08
CA ALA A 225 25.42 16.12 4.42
C ALA A 225 24.29 16.01 5.45
N PHE A 226 24.54 15.31 6.55
CA PHE A 226 23.59 15.14 7.65
C PHE A 226 24.33 15.36 8.98
N LEU A 227 23.70 16.11 9.89
CA LEU A 227 24.20 16.33 11.24
C LEU A 227 23.45 15.38 12.18
N LEU A 228 24.19 14.50 12.85
CA LEU A 228 23.64 13.63 13.89
C LEU A 228 24.02 14.21 15.26
N ARG A 229 23.02 14.55 16.08
CA ARG A 229 23.24 14.80 17.52
C ARG A 229 23.09 13.49 18.25
N THR A 230 24.13 13.08 18.95
CA THR A 230 24.11 11.96 19.88
C THR A 230 23.86 12.48 21.30
N PRO A 231 23.29 11.66 22.21
CA PRO A 231 23.30 11.97 23.64
C PRO A 231 24.73 12.17 24.15
N GLU A 232 24.89 12.87 25.28
CA GLU A 232 26.17 12.87 26.00
C GLU A 232 26.52 11.43 26.38
N LEU A 233 27.69 10.97 25.94
CA LEU A 233 28.24 9.70 26.38
C LEU A 233 28.58 9.84 27.87
N ALA A 234 27.95 9.02 28.71
CA ALA A 234 28.43 8.80 30.06
C ALA A 234 29.77 8.06 29.95
N LEU A 235 30.86 8.82 29.88
CA LEU A 235 32.21 8.26 29.97
C LEU A 235 32.46 7.85 31.44
N PRO A 236 33.01 6.65 31.69
CA PRO A 236 33.36 6.19 33.03
C PRO A 236 34.49 6.99 33.67
#